data_AF-A0A938AYJ3-F1
#
_entry.id   AF-A0A938AYJ3-F1
#
_cell.length_a   1.000
_cell.length_b   1.000
_cell.length_c   1.000
_cell.angle_alpha   90.00
_cell.angle_beta   90.00
_cell.angle_gamma   90.00
#
_symmetry.space_group_name_H-M   'P 1'
#
loop_
_entity.id
_entity.type
_entity.pdbx_description
1 polymer ?
#
loop_
_entity_poly.entity_id
_entity_poly.type
_entity_poly.pdbx_seq_one_letter_code
_entity_poly.pdbx_strand_id
1 'polypeptide(L)'
;MAVGAICILLYTPLITKWGWPEWSPGIGLGTLPVLGAYFVQTGTYTLPAVIASIPSGFLVHNLLLLNEFPDAEADKTANRKTLPITMGPTGAGIVYTALTIGVYVWTIGAVIAGLMPPFTLIALLTMPFAVKGIQGALNSQNIGKLQAGMANNVLTVLLAQLLLGIGYLLAGFFQ
;
A
#
# COMPACT_ATOMS: atom_id res chain seq x y z
N MET A 1 6.66 13.06 15.16
CA MET A 1 7.87 13.44 14.38
C MET A 1 9.08 12.55 14.68
N ALA A 2 9.41 12.26 15.95
CA ALA A 2 10.55 11.38 16.29
C ALA A 2 10.47 9.97 15.65
N VAL A 3 9.30 9.32 15.66
CA VAL A 3 9.11 7.98 15.07
C VAL A 3 9.38 7.96 13.56
N GLY A 4 8.87 8.94 12.81
CA GLY A 4 9.12 9.08 11.38
C GLY A 4 10.60 9.35 11.06
N ALA A 5 11.24 10.21 11.86
CA ALA A 5 12.68 10.47 11.72
C ALA A 5 13.54 9.22 12.02
N ILE A 6 13.17 8.44 13.04
CA ILE A 6 13.83 7.17 13.38
C ILE A 6 13.66 6.15 12.25
N CYS A 7 12.46 6.00 11.68
CA CYS A 7 12.23 5.11 10.54
C CYS A 7 13.08 5.51 9.33
N ILE A 8 13.18 6.81 9.01
CA ILE A 8 13.99 7.30 7.88
C ILE A 8 15.48 7.05 8.10
N LEU A 9 16.01 7.36 9.30
CA LEU A 9 17.43 7.22 9.62
C LEU A 9 17.89 5.76 9.68
N LEU A 10 17.01 4.85 10.08
CA LEU A 10 17.33 3.42 10.20
C LEU A 10 16.97 2.60 8.96
N TYR A 11 16.31 3.21 7.96
CA TYR A 11 15.83 2.54 6.75
C TYR A 11 16.96 1.85 5.97
N THR A 12 17.96 2.63 5.55
CA THR A 12 19.08 2.16 4.74
C THR A 12 20.05 1.22 5.48
N PRO A 13 20.46 1.44 6.75
CA PRO A 13 21.45 0.60 7.41
C PRO A 13 20.92 -0.69 8.03
N LEU A 14 19.64 -0.74 8.45
CA LEU A 14 19.09 -1.84 9.25
C LEU A 14 17.86 -2.50 8.63
N ILE A 15 16.87 -1.71 8.21
CA ILE A 15 15.56 -2.24 7.79
C ILE A 15 15.67 -3.02 6.48
N THR A 16 16.46 -2.54 5.52
CA THR A 16 16.76 -3.26 4.24
C THR A 16 17.41 -4.63 4.43
N LYS A 17 17.99 -4.90 5.60
CA LYS A 17 18.63 -6.17 5.97
C LYS A 17 17.72 -7.12 6.75
N TRP A 18 16.51 -6.68 7.12
CA TRP A 18 15.47 -7.55 7.66
C TRP A 18 14.74 -8.28 6.53
N GLY A 19 14.14 -9.44 6.81
CA GLY A 19 13.57 -10.32 5.77
C GLY A 19 12.28 -9.83 5.08
N TRP A 20 11.86 -8.58 5.35
CA TRP A 20 10.64 -7.95 4.82
C TRP A 20 10.76 -6.42 4.94
N PRO A 21 11.70 -5.72 4.29
CA PRO A 21 11.85 -4.28 4.46
C PRO A 21 10.63 -3.44 4.04
N GLU A 22 9.77 -3.99 3.18
CA GLU A 22 8.67 -3.32 2.50
C GLU A 22 7.55 -2.88 3.48
N TRP A 23 7.46 -3.46 4.69
CA TRP A 23 6.51 -2.97 5.71
C TRP A 23 6.84 -1.54 6.14
N SER A 24 8.12 -1.19 6.19
CA SER A 24 8.59 0.12 6.65
C SER A 24 8.07 1.26 5.78
N PRO A 25 8.20 1.25 4.45
CA PRO A 25 7.65 2.30 3.62
C PRO A 25 6.13 2.24 3.53
N GLY A 26 5.49 1.06 3.66
CA GLY A 26 4.03 1.00 3.82
C GLY A 26 3.53 1.80 5.03
N ILE A 27 4.21 1.67 6.17
CA ILE A 27 3.90 2.48 7.36
C ILE A 27 4.36 3.93 7.18
N GLY A 28 5.62 4.14 6.80
CA GLY A 28 6.30 5.43 6.78
C GLY A 28 5.83 6.39 5.69
N LEU A 29 5.46 5.86 4.52
CA LEU A 29 5.04 6.63 3.36
C LEU A 29 3.55 6.44 3.02
N GLY A 30 2.90 5.40 3.54
CA GLY A 30 1.46 5.17 3.35
C GLY A 30 0.61 5.62 4.54
N THR A 31 0.79 4.98 5.69
CA THR A 31 -0.11 5.16 6.86
C THR A 31 0.18 6.45 7.62
N LEU A 32 1.45 6.69 7.97
CA LEU A 32 1.87 7.82 8.79
C LEU A 32 1.62 9.19 8.14
N PRO A 33 1.81 9.38 6.81
CA PRO A 33 1.50 10.67 6.19
C PRO A 33 0.02 11.02 6.26
N VAL A 34 -0.88 10.04 6.10
CA VAL A 34 -2.34 10.24 6.23
C VAL A 34 -2.70 10.65 7.65
N LEU A 35 -2.18 9.91 8.65
CA LEU A 35 -2.39 10.24 10.06
C LEU A 35 -1.78 11.58 10.46
N GLY A 36 -0.59 11.89 9.95
CA GLY A 36 0.08 13.17 10.18
C GLY A 36 -0.72 14.34 9.63
N ALA A 37 -1.21 14.21 8.39
CA ALA A 37 -2.06 15.22 7.78
C ALA A 37 -3.38 15.44 8.56
N TYR A 38 -3.98 14.36 9.08
CA TYR A 38 -5.17 14.44 9.94
C TYR A 38 -4.87 15.16 11.26
N PHE A 39 -3.77 14.81 11.93
CA PHE A 39 -3.39 15.39 13.20
C PHE A 39 -3.06 16.88 13.10
N VAL A 40 -2.37 17.31 12.03
CA VAL A 40 -2.05 18.73 11.81
C VAL A 40 -3.32 19.57 11.67
N GLN A 41 -4.40 19.01 11.12
CA GLN A 41 -5.67 19.71 10.92
C GLN A 41 -6.59 19.66 12.14
N THR A 42 -6.60 18.56 12.89
CA THR A 42 -7.59 18.31 13.95
C THR A 42 -7.02 18.35 15.37
N GLY A 43 -5.69 18.35 15.52
CA GLY A 43 -4.99 18.31 16.80
C GLY A 43 -5.13 17.00 17.58
N THR A 44 -5.84 16.00 17.05
CA THR A 44 -6.12 14.73 17.74
C THR A 44 -6.01 13.54 16.79
N TYR A 45 -5.92 12.34 17.36
CA TYR A 45 -6.06 11.09 16.61
C TYR A 45 -7.42 10.48 16.93
N THR A 46 -8.17 10.12 15.90
CA THR A 46 -9.46 9.45 16.04
C THR A 46 -9.40 8.06 15.44
N LEU A 47 -10.21 7.14 15.97
CA LEU A 47 -10.28 5.77 15.44
C LEU A 47 -10.64 5.75 13.94
N PRO A 48 -11.63 6.53 13.44
CA PRO A 48 -11.92 6.60 12.01
C PRO A 48 -10.71 7.02 11.16
N ALA A 49 -9.89 7.96 11.63
CA ALA A 49 -8.69 8.38 10.91
C ALA A 49 -7.63 7.29 10.83
N VAL A 50 -7.47 6.49 11.89
CA VAL A 50 -6.58 5.31 11.87
C VAL A 50 -7.08 4.27 10.88
N ILE A 51 -8.37 3.95 10.92
CA ILE A 51 -9.00 2.99 10.00
C ILE A 51 -8.86 3.45 8.54
N ALA A 52 -9.03 4.75 8.27
CA ALA A 52 -8.89 5.36 6.95
C ALA A 52 -7.46 5.28 6.38
N SER A 53 -6.45 5.28 7.26
CA SER A 53 -5.04 5.30 6.86
C SER A 53 -4.49 3.92 6.43
N ILE A 54 -5.12 2.83 6.89
CA ILE A 54 -4.66 1.45 6.65
C ILE A 54 -4.65 1.05 5.17
N PRO A 55 -5.69 1.33 4.37
CA PRO A 55 -5.66 1.11 2.91
C PRO A 55 -4.45 1.75 2.23
N SER A 56 -4.09 2.99 2.61
CA SER A 56 -2.92 3.69 2.08
C SER A 56 -1.62 2.92 2.39
N GLY A 57 -1.50 2.39 3.61
CA GLY A 57 -0.35 1.59 4.01
C GLY A 57 -0.14 0.35 3.16
N PHE A 58 -1.20 -0.43 2.93
CA PHE A 58 -1.16 -1.62 2.08
C PHE A 58 -0.86 -1.29 0.61
N LEU A 59 -1.45 -0.21 0.10
CA LEU A 59 -1.21 0.23 -1.28
C LEU A 59 0.24 0.66 -1.51
N VAL A 60 0.82 1.45 -0.60
CA VAL A 60 2.22 1.89 -0.71
C VAL A 60 3.19 0.74 -0.47
N HIS A 61 2.86 -0.19 0.42
CA HIS A 61 3.60 -1.43 0.57
C HIS A 61 3.68 -2.21 -0.74
N ASN A 62 2.53 -2.46 -1.36
CA ASN A 62 2.42 -3.18 -2.62
C ASN A 62 3.06 -2.44 -3.79
N LEU A 63 3.09 -1.10 -3.75
CA LEU A 63 3.83 -0.29 -4.72
C LEU A 63 5.31 -0.66 -4.75
N LEU A 64 5.94 -0.73 -3.58
CA LEU A 64 7.36 -1.02 -3.46
C LEU A 64 7.67 -2.49 -3.68
N LEU A 65 6.86 -3.39 -3.10
CA LEU A 65 7.00 -4.82 -3.31
C LEU A 65 7.00 -5.18 -4.80
N LEU A 66 6.09 -4.60 -5.59
CA LEU A 66 6.02 -4.90 -7.01
C LEU A 66 7.20 -4.31 -7.80
N ASN A 67 7.75 -3.19 -7.33
CA ASN A 67 8.92 -2.56 -7.94
C ASN A 67 10.23 -3.32 -7.66
N GLU A 68 10.28 -4.18 -6.65
CA GLU A 68 11.47 -4.97 -6.32
C GLU A 68 11.58 -6.26 -7.13
N PHE A 69 10.54 -6.67 -7.87
CA PHE A 69 10.59 -7.87 -8.71
C PHE A 69 11.65 -7.80 -9.82
N PRO A 70 11.73 -6.72 -10.63
CA PRO A 70 12.79 -6.58 -11.63
C PRO A 70 14.19 -6.47 -11.02
N ASP A 71 14.28 -5.87 -9.83
CA ASP A 71 15.54 -5.53 -9.17
C ASP A 71 16.09 -6.66 -8.29
N ALA A 72 15.37 -7.78 -8.14
CA ALA A 72 15.70 -8.85 -7.20
C ALA A 72 17.13 -9.41 -7.36
N GLU A 73 17.61 -9.60 -8.60
CA GLU A 73 18.97 -10.08 -8.85
C GLU A 73 20.04 -9.03 -8.50
N ALA A 74 19.79 -7.76 -8.81
CA ALA A 74 20.69 -6.67 -8.45
C ALA A 74 20.72 -6.48 -6.92
N ASP A 75 19.56 -6.49 -6.27
CA ASP A 75 19.41 -6.32 -4.83
C ASP A 75 20.03 -7.46 -4.02
N LYS A 76 20.07 -8.68 -4.59
CA LYS A 76 20.78 -9.83 -4.01
C LYS A 76 22.28 -9.59 -3.95
N THR A 77 22.88 -8.96 -4.97
CA THR A 77 24.30 -8.59 -4.94
C THR A 77 24.60 -7.49 -3.92
N ALA A 78 23.62 -6.63 -3.63
CA ALA A 78 23.68 -5.60 -2.59
C ALA A 78 23.34 -6.11 -1.17
N ASN A 79 23.18 -7.43 -1.00
CA ASN A 79 22.88 -8.08 0.29
C ASN A 79 21.56 -7.60 0.94
N ARG A 80 20.59 -7.20 0.12
CA ARG A 80 19.22 -6.88 0.55
C ARG A 80 18.40 -8.15 0.70
N LYS A 81 17.40 -8.11 1.58
CA LYS A 81 16.51 -9.25 1.89
C LYS A 81 15.05 -8.90 1.61
N THR A 82 14.79 -8.38 0.41
CA THR A 82 13.44 -8.10 -0.07
C THR A 82 12.61 -9.39 -0.19
N LEU A 83 11.29 -9.28 -0.14
CA LEU A 83 10.35 -10.39 -0.26
C LEU A 83 10.57 -11.24 -1.52
N PRO A 84 10.81 -10.66 -2.72
CA PRO A 84 11.15 -11.46 -3.90
C PRO A 84 12.41 -12.30 -3.73
N ILE A 85 13.37 -11.87 -2.88
CA ILE A 85 14.60 -12.60 -2.57
C ILE A 85 14.38 -13.65 -1.48
N THR A 86 13.63 -13.33 -0.41
CA THR A 86 13.47 -14.21 0.76
C THR A 86 12.40 -15.28 0.58
N MET A 87 11.27 -14.94 -0.03
CA MET A 87 10.14 -15.86 -0.28
C MET A 87 10.06 -16.33 -1.74
N GLY A 88 10.92 -15.79 -2.59
CA GLY A 88 10.87 -16.01 -4.04
C GLY A 88 9.75 -15.20 -4.72
N PRO A 89 9.78 -15.12 -6.06
CA PRO A 89 8.82 -14.34 -6.85
C PRO A 89 7.37 -14.81 -6.66
N THR A 90 7.14 -16.13 -6.52
CA THR A 90 5.80 -16.67 -6.30
C THR A 90 5.26 -16.30 -4.93
N GLY A 91 6.08 -16.42 -3.87
CA GLY A 91 5.69 -16.05 -2.51
C GLY A 91 5.39 -14.55 -2.39
N ALA A 92 6.25 -13.71 -2.96
CA ALA A 92 6.05 -12.26 -3.03
C ALA A 92 4.76 -11.90 -3.79
N GLY A 93 4.45 -12.60 -4.89
CA GLY A 93 3.21 -12.40 -5.64
C GLY A 93 1.95 -12.75 -4.84
N ILE A 94 2.01 -13.78 -4.00
CA ILE A 94 0.92 -14.15 -3.08
C ILE A 94 0.72 -13.07 -2.01
N VAL A 95 1.80 -12.57 -1.40
CA VAL A 95 1.73 -11.48 -0.40
C VAL A 95 1.12 -10.22 -1.02
N TYR A 96 1.59 -9.82 -2.21
CA TYR A 96 1.03 -8.70 -2.97
C TYR A 96 -0.48 -8.88 -3.20
N THR A 97 -0.89 -10.09 -3.59
CA THR A 97 -2.29 -10.42 -3.85
C THR A 97 -3.14 -10.33 -2.58
N ALA A 98 -2.66 -10.93 -1.49
CA ALA A 98 -3.36 -10.93 -0.20
C ALA A 98 -3.56 -9.50 0.33
N LEU A 99 -2.54 -8.65 0.25
CA LEU A 99 -2.63 -7.25 0.69
C LEU A 99 -3.53 -6.41 -0.22
N THR A 100 -3.49 -6.65 -1.54
CA THR A 100 -4.39 -5.98 -2.49
C THR A 100 -5.85 -6.32 -2.20
N ILE A 101 -6.16 -7.61 -1.97
CA ILE A 101 -7.52 -8.03 -1.56
C ILE A 101 -7.86 -7.43 -0.20
N GLY A 102 -6.89 -7.39 0.72
CA GLY A 102 -7.02 -6.80 2.04
C GLY A 102 -7.49 -5.34 2.00
N VAL A 103 -7.01 -4.52 1.06
CA VAL A 103 -7.47 -3.13 0.88
C VAL A 103 -8.98 -3.06 0.66
N TYR A 104 -9.51 -3.89 -0.24
CA TYR A 104 -10.93 -3.88 -0.59
C TYR A 104 -11.79 -4.46 0.52
N VAL A 105 -11.39 -5.60 1.10
CA VAL A 105 -12.07 -6.21 2.24
C VAL A 105 -12.10 -5.25 3.44
N TRP A 106 -10.99 -4.57 3.72
CA TRP A 106 -10.89 -3.58 4.78
C TRP A 106 -11.84 -2.42 4.54
N THR A 107 -11.84 -1.86 3.33
CA THR A 107 -12.70 -0.71 2.99
C THR A 107 -14.18 -1.08 3.13
N ILE A 108 -14.59 -2.24 2.60
CA ILE A 108 -15.97 -2.72 2.72
C ILE A 108 -16.33 -2.98 4.19
N GLY A 109 -15.48 -3.69 4.93
CA GLY A 109 -15.72 -4.02 6.33
C GLY A 109 -15.81 -2.77 7.22
N ALA A 110 -14.96 -1.78 6.98
CA ALA A 110 -14.97 -0.52 7.72
C ALA A 110 -16.22 0.33 7.43
N VAL A 111 -16.75 0.28 6.19
CA VAL A 111 -18.04 0.90 5.86
C VAL A 111 -19.19 0.19 6.56
N ILE A 112 -19.23 -1.15 6.54
CA ILE A 112 -20.26 -1.95 7.23
C ILE A 112 -20.23 -1.70 8.74
N ALA A 113 -19.03 -1.55 9.33
CA ALA A 113 -18.84 -1.24 10.74
C ALA A 113 -19.17 0.21 11.11
N GLY A 114 -19.53 1.08 10.15
CA GLY A 114 -19.80 2.50 10.39
C GLY A 114 -18.56 3.34 10.71
N LEU A 115 -17.35 2.82 10.45
CA LEU A 115 -16.08 3.50 10.70
C LEU A 115 -15.58 4.30 9.50
N MET A 116 -16.12 4.02 8.30
CA MET A 116 -15.87 4.76 7.07
C MET A 116 -17.19 5.15 6.40
N PRO A 117 -17.28 6.33 5.76
CA PRO A 117 -18.50 6.72 5.04
C PRO A 117 -18.81 5.80 3.85
N PRO A 118 -20.09 5.51 3.54
CA PRO A 118 -20.45 4.68 2.39
C PRO A 118 -19.92 5.20 1.04
N PHE A 119 -19.77 6.51 0.90
CA PHE A 119 -19.19 7.13 -0.30
C PHE A 119 -17.75 6.69 -0.57
N THR A 120 -17.00 6.20 0.42
CA THR A 120 -15.64 5.67 0.22
C THR A 120 -15.62 4.38 -0.62
N LEU A 121 -16.76 3.69 -0.76
CA LEU A 121 -16.89 2.53 -1.63
C LEU A 121 -16.63 2.85 -3.11
N ILE A 122 -16.65 4.11 -3.53
CA ILE A 122 -16.24 4.47 -4.90
C ILE A 122 -14.79 4.06 -5.22
N ALA A 123 -13.93 3.89 -4.21
CA ALA A 123 -12.58 3.36 -4.38
C ALA A 123 -12.54 1.93 -4.96
N LEU A 124 -13.64 1.16 -4.84
CA LEU A 124 -13.80 -0.15 -5.47
C LEU A 124 -13.73 -0.12 -7.00
N LEU A 125 -13.96 1.05 -7.63
CA LEU A 125 -13.79 1.24 -9.07
C LEU A 125 -12.35 0.99 -9.55
N THR A 126 -11.38 0.97 -8.64
CA THR A 126 -9.98 0.62 -8.96
C THR A 126 -9.74 -0.88 -9.16
N MET A 127 -10.70 -1.75 -8.82
CA MET A 127 -10.54 -3.20 -8.91
C MET A 127 -10.01 -3.72 -10.26
N PRO A 128 -10.45 -3.23 -11.44
CA PRO A 128 -9.93 -3.72 -12.72
C PRO A 128 -8.42 -3.49 -12.88
N PHE A 129 -7.88 -2.40 -12.32
CA PHE A 129 -6.45 -2.10 -12.33
C PHE A 129 -5.72 -2.97 -11.31
N ALA A 130 -6.29 -3.15 -10.12
CA ALA A 130 -5.71 -4.02 -9.10
C ALA A 130 -5.59 -5.48 -9.56
N VAL A 131 -6.59 -6.00 -10.30
CA VAL A 131 -6.54 -7.34 -10.90
C VAL A 131 -5.39 -7.44 -11.89
N LYS A 132 -5.15 -6.42 -12.72
CA LYS A 132 -3.99 -6.40 -13.63
C LYS A 132 -2.67 -6.33 -12.86
N GLY A 133 -2.62 -5.59 -11.75
CA GLY A 133 -1.49 -5.58 -10.83
C GLY A 133 -1.18 -6.97 -10.27
N ILE A 134 -2.21 -7.67 -9.78
CA ILE A 134 -2.12 -9.05 -9.27
C ILE A 134 -1.62 -10.00 -10.35
N GLN A 135 -2.17 -9.90 -11.57
CA GLN A 135 -1.73 -10.72 -12.69
C GLN A 135 -0.25 -10.50 -13.01
N GLY A 136 0.24 -9.26 -12.97
CA GLY A 136 1.65 -8.96 -13.16
C GLY A 136 2.53 -9.53 -12.05
N ALA A 137 2.11 -9.42 -10.78
CA ALA A 137 2.83 -9.95 -9.63
C ALA A 137 2.95 -11.49 -9.67
N LEU A 138 1.85 -12.19 -9.97
CA LEU A 138 1.81 -13.66 -10.06
C LEU A 138 2.53 -14.21 -11.30
N ASN A 139 2.63 -13.41 -12.37
CA ASN A 139 3.32 -13.79 -13.61
C ASN A 139 4.64 -13.01 -13.78
N SER A 140 5.35 -12.77 -12.68
CA SER A 140 6.55 -11.90 -12.67
C SER A 140 7.69 -12.37 -13.58
N GLN A 141 7.72 -13.65 -13.98
CA GLN A 141 8.68 -14.17 -14.96
C GLN A 141 8.47 -13.60 -16.37
N ASN A 142 7.26 -13.11 -16.68
CA ASN A 142 6.95 -12.48 -17.95
C ASN A 142 7.11 -10.96 -17.80
N ILE A 143 8.23 -10.43 -18.30
CA ILE A 143 8.60 -9.00 -18.19
C ILE A 143 7.47 -8.09 -18.70
N GLY A 144 6.81 -8.44 -19.81
CA GLY A 144 5.72 -7.64 -20.35
C GLY A 144 4.51 -7.57 -19.42
N LYS A 145 4.12 -8.70 -18.80
CA LYS A 145 3.05 -8.74 -17.80
C LYS A 145 3.45 -8.03 -16.50
N LEU A 146 4.71 -8.14 -16.09
CA LEU A 146 5.22 -7.47 -14.89
C LEU A 146 5.20 -5.95 -15.06
N GLN A 147 5.70 -5.42 -16.17
CA GLN A 147 5.67 -3.99 -16.48
C GLN A 147 4.24 -3.45 -16.55
N ALA A 148 3.33 -4.18 -17.21
CA ALA A 148 1.92 -3.84 -17.20
C ALA A 148 1.34 -3.87 -15.77
N GLY A 149 1.69 -4.86 -14.96
CA GLY A 149 1.30 -4.96 -13.55
C GLY A 149 1.76 -3.76 -12.73
N MET A 150 3.03 -3.36 -12.86
CA MET A 150 3.60 -2.19 -12.20
C MET A 150 2.85 -0.90 -12.57
N ALA A 151 2.57 -0.68 -13.86
CA ALA A 151 1.81 0.48 -14.31
C ALA A 151 0.38 0.50 -13.72
N ASN A 152 -0.31 -0.64 -13.73
CA ASN A 152 -1.65 -0.76 -13.15
C ASN A 152 -1.63 -0.64 -11.61
N ASN A 153 -0.56 -1.05 -10.95
CA ASN A 153 -0.38 -0.87 -9.52
C ASN A 153 -0.24 0.61 -9.17
N VAL A 154 0.56 1.38 -9.92
CA VAL A 154 0.63 2.85 -9.77
C VAL A 154 -0.75 3.49 -9.93
N LEU A 155 -1.49 3.10 -10.98
CA LEU A 155 -2.86 3.59 -11.18
C LEU A 155 -3.77 3.22 -10.00
N THR A 156 -3.68 2.00 -9.49
CA THR A 156 -4.47 1.54 -8.34
C THR A 156 -4.19 2.39 -7.11
N VAL A 157 -2.91 2.62 -6.79
CA VAL A 157 -2.50 3.44 -5.63
C VAL A 157 -3.04 4.86 -5.74
N LEU A 158 -2.80 5.52 -6.88
CA LEU A 158 -3.20 6.92 -7.09
C LEU A 158 -4.73 7.08 -7.12
N LEU A 159 -5.42 6.23 -7.89
CA LEU A 159 -6.87 6.32 -8.02
C LEU A 159 -7.57 5.93 -6.72
N ALA A 160 -7.09 4.91 -5.99
CA ALA A 160 -7.74 4.50 -4.75
C ALA A 160 -7.62 5.59 -3.68
N GLN A 161 -6.44 6.19 -3.53
CA GLN A 161 -6.25 7.31 -2.60
C GLN A 161 -7.10 8.53 -2.97
N LEU A 162 -7.14 8.88 -4.26
CA LEU A 162 -7.99 9.96 -4.76
C LEU A 162 -9.48 9.70 -4.49
N LEU A 163 -9.97 8.50 -4.83
CA LEU A 163 -11.36 8.10 -4.68
C LEU A 163 -11.77 7.96 -3.22
N LEU A 164 -10.90 7.45 -2.35
CA LEU A 164 -11.13 7.46 -0.90
C LEU A 164 -11.27 8.90 -0.40
N GLY A 165 -10.35 9.79 -0.80
CA GLY A 165 -10.41 11.22 -0.46
C GLY A 165 -11.72 11.89 -0.91
N ILE A 166 -12.13 11.66 -2.16
CA ILE A 166 -13.42 12.15 -2.69
C ILE A 166 -14.59 11.58 -1.87
N GLY A 167 -14.55 10.29 -1.53
CA GLY A 167 -15.58 9.64 -0.71
C GLY A 167 -15.73 10.31 0.67
N TYR A 168 -14.62 10.67 1.31
CA TYR A 168 -14.65 11.42 2.57
C TYR A 168 -15.18 12.85 2.40
N LEU A 169 -14.78 13.55 1.33
CA LEU A 169 -15.27 14.90 1.05
C LEU A 169 -16.77 14.90 0.80
N LEU A 170 -17.27 13.98 -0.04
CA LEU A 170 -18.71 13.84 -0.30
C LEU A 170 -19.48 13.57 0.99
N ALA A 171 -18.99 12.67 1.85
CA ALA A 171 -19.62 12.41 3.14
C ALA A 171 -19.74 13.67 4.00
N GLY A 172 -18.74 14.55 3.98
CA GLY A 172 -18.78 15.82 4.71
C GLY A 172 -19.78 16.85 4.16
N PHE A 173 -20.18 16.75 2.88
CA PHE A 173 -21.21 17.64 2.29
C PHE A 173 -22.64 17.15 2.52
N PHE A 174 -22.83 15.85 2.79
CA PHE A 174 -24.14 15.21 2.97
C PHE A 174 -24.46 14.88 4.45
N GLN A 175 -23.64 15.36 5.39
CA GLN A 175 -23.86 15.35 6.84
C GLN A 175 -24.32 16.72 7.33
#